data_AF-A0A2D9EXX7-F1
#
_entry.id   AF-A0A2D9EXX7-F1
#
_cell.length_a   1.000
_cell.length_b   1.000
_cell.length_c   1.000
_cell.angle_alpha   90.00
_cell.angle_beta   90.00
_cell.angle_gamma   90.00
#
_symmetry.space_group_name_H-M   'P 1'
#
loop_
_entity.id
_entity.type
_entity.pdbx_description
1 polymer ?
#
loop_
_entity_poly.entity_id
_entity_poly.type
_entity_poly.pdbx_seq_one_letter_code
_entity_poly.pdbx_strand_id
1 'polypeptide(L)'
;MQIVGGFLLIIGLMKNKDPIKFNKGIFGDAEGADAGPAASMRMLIGGAFAGIGAMNLYLSMNVDDAAATEAVLMGNAIAFALILASLVGAKLRGFLEEIPMPPMVIFPALIVICLYSAMG
;
A
#
# COMPACT_ATOMS: atom_id res chain seq x y z
N MET A 1 2.16 -8.31 -12.72
CA MET A 1 2.25 -8.67 -11.28
C MET A 1 3.58 -8.29 -10.63
N GLN A 2 4.74 -8.56 -11.27
CA GLN A 2 6.07 -8.32 -10.67
C GLN A 2 6.33 -6.88 -10.24
N ILE A 3 5.96 -5.89 -11.07
CA ILE A 3 6.13 -4.45 -10.76
C ILE A 3 5.38 -4.09 -9.47
N VAL A 4 4.11 -4.49 -9.37
CA VAL A 4 3.25 -4.27 -8.19
C VAL A 4 3.87 -4.95 -6.97
N GLY A 5 4.30 -6.21 -7.13
CA GLY A 5 4.93 -7.01 -6.08
C GLY A 5 6.19 -6.37 -5.51
N GLY A 6 7.14 -6.02 -6.38
CA GLY A 6 8.41 -5.40 -5.99
C GLY A 6 8.21 -4.03 -5.33
N PHE A 7 7.31 -3.20 -5.86
CA PHE A 7 7.07 -1.87 -5.31
C PHE A 7 6.46 -1.93 -3.90
N LEU A 8 5.48 -2.81 -3.68
CA LEU A 8 4.88 -3.02 -2.36
C LEU A 8 5.88 -3.59 -1.34
N LEU A 9 6.78 -4.47 -1.78
CA LEU A 9 7.85 -5.00 -0.94
C LEU A 9 8.77 -3.87 -0.44
N ILE A 10 9.20 -2.98 -1.34
CA ILE A 10 10.04 -1.82 -1.00
C ILE A 10 9.32 -0.92 0.01
N ILE A 11 8.06 -0.58 -0.24
CA ILE A 11 7.25 0.25 0.68
C ILE A 11 7.14 -0.42 2.06
N GLY A 12 6.86 -1.73 2.08
CA GLY A 12 6.74 -2.50 3.31
C GLY A 12 8.04 -2.51 4.12
N LEU A 13 9.19 -2.69 3.46
CA LEU A 13 10.50 -2.63 4.09
C LEU A 13 10.81 -1.22 4.62
N MET A 14 10.53 -0.17 3.85
CA MET A 14 10.73 1.22 4.28
C MET A 14 9.91 1.55 5.54
N LYS A 15 8.64 1.12 5.58
CA LYS A 15 7.75 1.32 6.72
C LYS A 15 8.17 0.57 7.97
N ASN A 16 8.81 -0.59 7.83
CA ASN A 16 9.28 -1.39 8.95
C ASN A 16 10.67 -0.98 9.46
N LYS A 17 11.54 -0.45 8.59
CA LYS A 17 12.91 -0.06 8.95
C LYS A 17 12.95 1.07 9.97
N ASP A 18 12.13 2.10 9.77
CA ASP A 18 12.04 3.24 10.69
C ASP A 18 10.61 3.82 10.69
N PRO A 19 9.68 3.18 11.42
CA PRO A 19 8.27 3.56 11.43
C PRO A 19 8.04 4.95 12.02
N ILE A 20 8.87 5.36 12.99
CA ILE A 20 8.77 6.68 13.64
C ILE A 20 9.15 7.77 12.64
N LYS A 21 10.31 7.64 11.97
CA LYS A 21 10.71 8.60 10.94
C LYS A 21 9.70 8.66 9.80
N PHE A 22 9.13 7.51 9.43
CA PHE A 22 8.10 7.44 8.40
C PHE A 22 6.77 8.08 8.86
N ASN A 23 6.41 8.02 10.15
CA ASN A 23 5.29 8.76 10.71
C ASN A 23 5.54 10.27 10.65
N LYS A 24 6.69 10.73 11.14
CA LYS A 24 7.07 12.15 11.14
C LYS A 24 7.17 12.73 9.73
N GLY A 25 7.66 11.95 8.77
CA GLY A 25 7.71 12.38 7.36
C GLY A 25 6.33 12.57 6.72
N ILE A 26 5.26 12.00 7.31
CA ILE A 26 3.89 12.13 6.80
C ILE A 26 3.09 13.17 7.58
N PHE A 27 3.20 13.17 8.90
CA PHE A 27 2.36 13.98 9.79
C PHE A 27 3.12 15.12 10.49
N GLY A 28 4.42 15.29 10.21
CA GLY A 28 5.27 16.22 10.97
C GLY A 28 5.47 15.77 12.41
N ASP A 29 5.79 16.70 13.30
CA ASP A 29 5.89 16.47 14.75
C ASP A 29 4.51 16.49 15.43
N ALA A 30 3.48 15.93 14.78
CA ALA A 30 2.16 15.77 15.37
C ALA A 30 2.23 14.92 16.63
N GLU A 31 1.42 15.29 17.64
CA GLU A 31 1.39 14.61 18.93
C GLU A 31 1.06 13.12 18.74
N GLY A 32 1.93 12.25 19.28
CA GLY A 32 1.79 10.80 19.16
C GLY A 32 2.37 10.18 17.88
N ALA A 33 2.92 10.96 16.93
CA ALA A 33 3.54 10.43 15.72
C ALA A 33 4.79 9.57 16.01
N ASP A 34 5.49 9.86 17.10
CA ASP A 34 6.64 9.12 17.65
C ASP A 34 6.27 8.15 18.78
N ALA A 35 4.98 8.02 19.11
CA ALA A 35 4.54 7.07 20.12
C ALA A 35 4.70 5.63 19.62
N GLY A 36 5.19 4.75 20.52
CA GLY A 36 5.36 3.32 20.25
C GLY A 36 4.12 2.62 19.66
N PRO A 37 2.89 2.88 20.16
CA PRO A 37 1.66 2.32 19.57
C PRO A 37 1.38 2.79 18.12
N ALA A 38 1.67 4.04 17.78
CA ALA A 38 1.51 4.53 16.42
C ALA A 38 2.57 3.93 15.47
N ALA A 39 3.81 3.79 15.97
CA ALA A 39 4.88 3.13 15.25
C ALA A 39 4.59 1.64 14.99
N SER A 40 4.03 0.91 15.97
CA SER A 40 3.69 -0.50 15.80
C SER A 40 2.58 -0.72 14.77
N MET A 41 1.55 0.13 14.75
CA MET A 41 0.52 0.09 13.71
C MET A 41 1.10 0.38 12.33
N ARG A 42 2.07 1.31 12.23
CA ARG A 42 2.76 1.60 10.97
C ARG A 42 3.59 0.41 10.48
N MET A 43 4.23 -0.33 11.39
CA MET A 43 4.93 -1.58 11.07
C MET A 43 3.96 -2.66 10.57
N LEU A 44 2.81 -2.84 11.23
CA LEU A 44 1.78 -3.79 10.79
C LEU A 44 1.29 -3.48 9.38
N ILE A 45 1.02 -2.20 9.09
CA ILE A 45 0.64 -1.75 7.74
C ILE A 45 1.78 -2.01 6.74
N GLY A 46 3.04 -1.77 7.15
CA GLY A 46 4.21 -2.12 6.34
C GLY A 46 4.29 -3.62 6.04
N GLY A 47 4.03 -4.46 7.04
CA GLY A 47 3.95 -5.91 6.90
C GLY A 47 2.84 -6.37 5.95
N ALA A 48 1.66 -5.74 6.01
CA ALA A 48 0.57 -6.01 5.08
C ALA A 48 0.98 -5.72 3.62
N PHE A 49 1.64 -4.59 3.35
CA PHE A 49 2.14 -4.31 2.00
C PHE A 49 3.26 -5.26 1.58
N ALA A 50 4.21 -5.57 2.46
CA ALA A 50 5.25 -6.56 2.16
C ALA A 50 4.65 -7.94 1.85
N GLY A 51 3.61 -8.36 2.58
CA GLY A 51 2.90 -9.63 2.37
C GLY A 51 2.19 -9.68 1.02
N ILE A 52 1.43 -8.64 0.66
CA ILE A 52 0.79 -8.54 -0.66
C ILE A 52 1.87 -8.50 -1.76
N GLY A 53 2.98 -7.79 -1.52
CA GLY A 53 4.12 -7.72 -2.44
C GLY A 53 4.74 -9.08 -2.71
N ALA A 54 5.07 -9.83 -1.64
CA ALA A 54 5.62 -11.16 -1.72
C ALA A 54 4.65 -12.16 -2.37
N MET A 55 3.35 -12.08 -2.08
CA MET A 55 2.31 -12.89 -2.71
C MET A 55 2.29 -12.65 -4.22
N ASN A 56 2.30 -11.39 -4.66
CA ASN A 56 2.33 -11.04 -6.09
C ASN A 56 3.58 -11.56 -6.80
N LEU A 57 4.75 -11.46 -6.15
CA LEU A 57 6.00 -12.00 -6.70
C LEU A 57 5.96 -13.53 -6.81
N TYR A 58 5.49 -14.20 -5.76
CA TYR A 58 5.35 -15.65 -5.75
C TYR A 58 4.40 -16.13 -6.85
N LEU A 59 3.20 -15.55 -6.94
CA LEU A 59 2.23 -15.90 -7.97
C LEU A 59 2.78 -15.62 -9.38
N SER A 60 3.54 -14.56 -9.58
CA SER A 60 4.15 -14.25 -10.88
C SER A 60 5.18 -15.24 -11.39
N MET A 61 5.70 -16.12 -10.53
CA MET A 61 6.63 -17.19 -10.93
C MET A 61 5.98 -18.57 -10.99
N ASN A 62 4.73 -18.70 -10.50
CA ASN A 62 4.08 -20.00 -10.31
C ASN A 62 2.71 -20.10 -11.00
N VAL A 63 2.18 -18.99 -11.53
CA VAL A 63 0.91 -18.96 -12.27
C VAL A 63 1.22 -18.59 -13.72
N ASP A 64 1.09 -19.58 -14.60
CA ASP A 64 1.25 -19.42 -16.06
C ASP A 64 -0.08 -19.27 -16.81
N ASP A 65 -1.20 -19.20 -16.07
CA ASP A 65 -2.52 -18.94 -16.64
C ASP A 65 -2.79 -17.43 -16.74
N ALA A 66 -3.12 -16.97 -17.95
CA ALA A 66 -3.37 -15.57 -18.24
C ALA A 66 -4.62 -15.05 -17.50
N ALA A 67 -5.71 -15.81 -17.50
CA ALA A 67 -6.95 -15.42 -16.84
C ALA A 67 -6.77 -15.32 -15.31
N ALA A 68 -6.03 -16.24 -14.69
CA ALA A 68 -5.68 -16.17 -13.28
C ALA A 68 -4.79 -14.95 -12.97
N THR A 69 -3.84 -14.63 -13.84
CA THR A 69 -2.99 -13.43 -13.72
C THR A 69 -3.82 -12.15 -13.76
N GLU A 70 -4.73 -12.03 -14.71
CA GLU A 70 -5.66 -10.90 -14.84
C GLU A 70 -6.53 -10.76 -13.59
N ALA A 71 -7.10 -11.87 -13.10
CA ALA A 71 -7.93 -11.87 -11.90
C ALA A 71 -7.17 -11.38 -10.66
N VAL A 72 -5.91 -11.80 -10.48
CA VAL A 72 -5.05 -11.32 -9.38
C VAL A 72 -4.78 -9.81 -9.51
N LEU A 73 -4.47 -9.32 -10.70
CA LEU A 73 -4.23 -7.90 -10.94
C LEU A 73 -5.50 -7.06 -10.70
N MET A 74 -6.66 -7.54 -11.13
CA MET A 74 -7.94 -6.88 -10.86
C MET A 74 -8.27 -6.88 -9.36
N GLY A 75 -8.00 -7.99 -8.66
CA GLY A 75 -8.13 -8.08 -7.21
C GLY A 75 -7.25 -7.08 -6.48
N ASN A 76 -5.99 -6.91 -6.91
CA ASN A 76 -5.11 -5.88 -6.37
C ASN A 76 -5.64 -4.46 -6.63
N ALA A 77 -6.16 -4.18 -7.83
CA ALA A 77 -6.74 -2.87 -8.16
C ALA A 77 -7.91 -2.53 -7.21
N ILE A 78 -8.81 -3.50 -6.97
CA ILE A 78 -9.91 -3.36 -6.03
C ILE A 78 -9.39 -3.13 -4.61
N ALA A 79 -8.40 -3.91 -4.17
CA ALA A 79 -7.81 -3.77 -2.84
C ALA A 79 -7.19 -2.38 -2.62
N PHE A 80 -6.44 -1.85 -3.59
CA PHE A 80 -5.86 -0.50 -3.51
C PHE A 80 -6.94 0.59 -3.55
N ALA A 81 -8.01 0.40 -4.32
CA ALA A 81 -9.14 1.32 -4.32
C ALA A 81 -9.84 1.37 -2.95
N LEU A 82 -10.03 0.22 -2.30
CA LEU A 82 -10.59 0.17 -0.94
C LEU A 82 -9.67 0.84 0.09
N ILE A 83 -8.35 0.68 -0.04
CA ILE A 83 -7.38 1.38 0.80
C ILE A 83 -7.50 2.90 0.64
N LEU A 84 -7.57 3.40 -0.60
CA LEU A 84 -7.81 4.84 -0.86
C LEU A 84 -9.14 5.32 -0.29
N ALA A 85 -10.21 4.56 -0.50
CA ALA A 85 -11.53 4.89 0.03
C ALA A 85 -11.53 5.00 1.56
N SER A 86 -10.78 4.12 2.26
CA SER A 86 -10.61 4.20 3.71
C SER A 86 -9.94 5.51 4.15
N LEU A 87 -9.00 6.01 3.35
CA LEU A 87 -8.23 7.22 3.62
C LEU A 87 -9.07 8.48 3.42
N VAL A 88 -9.87 8.51 2.35
CA VAL A 88 -10.91 9.52 2.14
C VAL A 88 -11.94 9.46 3.27
N GLY A 89 -12.38 8.27 3.67
CA GLY A 89 -13.29 8.07 4.79
C GLY A 89 -12.75 8.59 6.13
N ALA A 90 -11.45 8.43 6.39
CA ALA A 90 -10.81 8.98 7.58
C ALA A 90 -10.86 10.52 7.60
N LYS A 91 -10.62 11.19 6.46
CA LYS A 91 -10.78 12.64 6.34
C LYS A 91 -12.23 13.08 6.55
N LEU A 92 -13.18 12.42 5.90
CA LEU A 92 -14.60 12.76 6.02
C LEU A 92 -15.13 12.62 7.46
N ARG A 93 -14.53 11.72 8.25
CA ARG A 93 -14.85 11.52 9.68
C ARG A 93 -14.08 12.43 10.63
N GLY A 94 -13.20 13.30 10.14
CA GLY A 94 -12.43 14.23 10.95
C GLY A 94 -11.22 13.61 11.68
N PHE A 95 -10.78 12.41 11.30
CA PHE A 95 -9.57 11.78 11.88
C PHE A 95 -8.26 12.25 11.23
N LEU A 96 -8.34 13.00 10.13
CA LEU A 96 -7.20 13.54 9.39
C LEU A 96 -7.47 15.02 9.11
N GLU A 97 -6.57 15.90 9.57
CA GLU A 97 -6.59 17.32 9.19
C GLU A 97 -6.24 17.49 7.70
N GLU A 98 -5.17 16.82 7.27
CA GLU A 98 -4.72 16.80 5.88
C GLU A 98 -4.60 15.37 5.34
N ILE A 99 -4.81 15.20 4.04
CA ILE A 99 -4.62 13.90 3.40
C ILE A 99 -3.11 13.70 3.20
N PRO A 100 -2.52 12.62 3.72
CA PRO A 100 -1.13 12.30 3.47
C PRO A 100 -0.89 12.12 1.96
N MET A 101 0.03 12.90 1.41
CA MET A 101 0.36 12.88 -0.02
C MET A 101 0.90 11.53 -0.54
N PRO A 102 1.78 10.79 0.18
CA PRO A 102 2.36 9.58 -0.39
C PRO A 102 1.32 8.50 -0.76
N PRO A 103 0.34 8.14 0.10
CA PRO A 103 -0.77 7.28 -0.29
C PRO A 103 -1.55 7.74 -1.53
N MET A 104 -1.80 9.05 -1.66
CA MET A 104 -2.59 9.62 -2.76
C MET A 104 -1.90 9.56 -4.11
N VAL A 105 -0.58 9.40 -4.15
CA VAL A 105 0.16 9.21 -5.40
C VAL A 105 0.38 7.72 -5.67
N ILE A 106 0.77 6.97 -4.64
CA ILE A 106 1.17 5.56 -4.77
C ILE A 106 -0.01 4.68 -5.18
N PHE A 107 -1.14 4.75 -4.47
CA PHE A 107 -2.24 3.81 -4.75
C PHE A 107 -2.92 4.07 -6.10
N PRO A 108 -3.20 5.30 -6.53
CA PRO A 108 -3.74 5.53 -7.87
C PRO A 108 -2.78 5.05 -8.96
N ALA A 109 -1.47 5.28 -8.81
CA ALA A 109 -0.48 4.77 -9.76
C ALA A 109 -0.49 3.23 -9.82
N LEU A 110 -0.53 2.55 -8.67
CA LEU A 110 -0.62 1.09 -8.62
C LEU A 110 -1.93 0.56 -9.21
N ILE A 111 -3.05 1.24 -9.01
CA ILE A 111 -4.34 0.89 -9.63
C ILE A 111 -4.22 0.97 -11.16
N VAL A 112 -3.68 2.07 -11.69
CA VAL A 112 -3.49 2.24 -13.14
C VAL A 112 -2.58 1.16 -13.70
N ILE A 113 -1.47 0.84 -13.02
CA ILE A 113 -0.56 -0.24 -13.42
C ILE A 113 -1.29 -1.59 -13.42
N CYS A 114 -2.06 -1.90 -12.38
CA CYS A 114 -2.85 -3.13 -12.29
C CYS A 114 -3.85 -3.25 -13.44
N LEU A 115 -4.63 -2.20 -13.69
CA LEU A 115 -5.65 -2.19 -14.77
C LEU A 115 -4.99 -2.29 -16.14
N TYR A 116 -3.92 -1.52 -16.40
CA TYR A 116 -3.20 -1.58 -17.66
C TYR A 116 -2.59 -2.96 -17.91
N SER A 117 -1.95 -3.55 -16.89
CA SER A 117 -1.37 -4.88 -16.97
C SER A 117 -2.39 -6.03 -17.01
N ALA A 118 -3.66 -5.77 -16.72
CA ALA A 118 -4.74 -6.76 -16.81
C ALA A 118 -5.51 -6.69 -18.14
N MET A 119 -5.25 -5.67 -18.98
CA MET A 119 -5.91 -5.48 -20.28
C MET A 119 -5.03 -5.84 -21.48
N GLY A 120 -3.78 -6.26 -21.26
CA GLY A 120 -2.82 -6.61 -22.31
C GLY A 120 -2.22 -7.97 -22.06
#